data_AF-A0AAE3T611-F1
#
_entry.id   AF-A0AAE3T611-F1
#
_cell.length_a   1.000
_cell.length_b   1.000
_cell.length_c   1.000
_cell.angle_alpha   90.00
_cell.angle_beta   90.00
_cell.angle_gamma   90.00
#
_symmetry.space_group_name_H-M   'P 1'
#
loop_
_entity.id
_entity.type
_entity.pdbx_description
1 polymer ?
#
loop_
_entity_poly.entity_id
_entity_poly.type
_entity_poly.pdbx_seq_one_letter_code
_entity_poly.pdbx_strand_id
1 'polypeptide(L)'
;MPSFSPSLPGLAGIVSRRTLRADTFGPAALRFDGATIRACGANTMPGMLDCGDLLVLPGIVDLHGDAFERAVMPRPGVAVPHETALADVDAQLLANGITTEFHGVTYSWEGGLRGHAYALRMLDALEGLRGRLGADHRVHLRFELHHADGVDPALAWMAAGRVHFLAFNDHLPAMRRKLGDTRKLGQYADRAECDADTFRDRLEAAAGNAQAVEAIVGQLSRAARRHGIRMASHDDPDVATRTAFHAHGCDIAEFPLTEAVARAARAQGGHVVFGAPNVLRGGSHVGAPDAAAMVAAGLGTVLASDYYYPALLTAPFRLADRGVATLPQAWSLVSGNPARAAGLADRGALASGLRADAIVVDDRQPGLPRVVAAIVGGRLRYAAAYLPLIR
;
A
#
# COMPACT_ATOMS: atom_id res chain seq x y z
N MET A 1 39.26 18.58 7.38
CA MET A 1 38.35 17.47 6.99
C MET A 1 37.22 18.08 6.18
N PRO A 2 36.91 17.57 4.98
CA PRO A 2 35.77 18.06 4.21
C PRO A 2 34.51 17.79 5.03
N SER A 3 33.68 18.81 5.25
CA SER A 3 32.37 18.61 5.87
C SER A 3 31.53 17.76 4.92
N PHE A 4 31.21 16.53 5.31
CA PHE A 4 30.14 15.78 4.66
C PHE A 4 28.84 16.56 4.88
N SER A 5 28.44 17.36 3.89
CA SER A 5 27.06 17.83 3.82
C SER A 5 26.20 16.61 3.47
N PRO A 6 25.28 16.17 4.34
CA PRO A 6 24.57 14.88 4.20
C PRO A 6 23.48 14.91 3.11
N SER A 7 23.45 15.93 2.27
CA SER A 7 22.59 16.01 1.11
C SER A 7 23.39 16.52 -0.08
N LEU A 8 23.50 15.70 -1.11
CA LEU A 8 23.64 16.23 -2.47
C LEU A 8 22.64 17.40 -2.59
N PRO A 9 23.02 18.57 -3.14
CA PRO A 9 22.04 19.57 -3.54
C PRO A 9 20.94 18.87 -4.34
N GLY A 10 19.68 19.27 -4.13
CA GLY A 10 18.52 18.58 -4.69
C GLY A 10 18.73 18.20 -6.16
N LEU A 11 18.29 16.99 -6.52
CA LEU A 11 18.53 16.48 -7.86
C LEU A 11 17.83 17.38 -8.89
N ALA A 12 18.55 17.89 -9.89
CA ALA A 12 17.96 18.82 -10.87
C ALA A 12 16.93 18.15 -11.79
N GLY A 13 16.94 16.82 -11.86
CA GLY A 13 16.04 16.04 -12.67
C GLY A 13 16.57 14.67 -13.04
N ILE A 14 15.85 13.99 -13.93
CA ILE A 14 16.22 12.68 -14.50
C ILE A 14 16.04 12.75 -16.01
N VAL A 15 16.96 12.18 -16.77
CA VAL A 15 16.83 11.99 -18.21
C VAL A 15 16.99 10.51 -18.57
N SER A 16 16.12 10.02 -19.45
CA SER A 16 16.18 8.67 -20.02
C SER A 16 15.61 8.67 -21.43
N ARG A 17 16.10 7.75 -22.29
CA ARG A 17 15.50 7.45 -23.59
C ARG A 17 14.18 6.70 -23.49
N ARG A 18 13.89 6.09 -22.33
CA ARG A 18 12.69 5.27 -22.08
C ARG A 18 12.00 5.71 -20.79
N THR A 19 11.24 6.80 -20.87
CA THR A 19 10.42 7.31 -19.76
C THR A 19 8.95 7.08 -20.04
N LEU A 20 8.20 6.53 -19.08
CA LEU A 20 6.75 6.36 -19.16
C LEU A 20 6.03 7.69 -18.86
N ARG A 21 5.34 8.26 -19.86
CA ARG A 21 4.50 9.46 -19.70
C ARG A 21 3.17 9.28 -20.45
N ALA A 22 2.07 9.66 -19.81
CA ALA A 22 0.71 9.63 -20.40
C ALA A 22 0.42 8.34 -21.22
N ASP A 23 0.88 7.19 -20.70
CA ASP A 23 0.72 5.85 -21.29
C ASP A 23 1.65 5.46 -22.46
N THR A 24 2.69 6.24 -22.74
CA THR A 24 3.69 5.90 -23.77
C THR A 24 5.12 5.97 -23.25
N PHE A 25 6.00 5.16 -23.85
CA PHE A 25 7.44 5.24 -23.61
C PHE A 25 8.12 6.12 -24.65
N GLY A 26 9.00 7.00 -24.20
CA GLY A 26 9.86 7.77 -25.08
C GLY A 26 10.93 8.54 -24.33
N PRO A 27 11.82 9.24 -25.07
CA PRO A 27 12.85 10.07 -24.46
C PRO A 27 12.21 11.21 -23.67
N ALA A 28 12.71 11.46 -22.47
CA ALA A 28 12.30 12.59 -21.67
C ALA A 28 13.40 13.02 -20.69
N ALA A 29 13.49 14.33 -20.51
CA ALA A 29 14.18 15.03 -19.44
C ALA A 29 13.11 15.59 -18.49
N LEU A 30 13.02 15.01 -17.30
CA LEU A 30 12.15 15.44 -16.20
C LEU A 30 12.93 16.42 -15.33
N ARG A 31 12.57 17.69 -15.38
CA ARG A 31 13.23 18.73 -14.59
C ARG A 31 12.51 18.87 -13.25
N PHE A 32 13.27 18.87 -12.16
CA PHE A 32 12.73 19.02 -10.82
C PHE A 32 12.90 20.45 -10.31
N ASP A 33 11.95 20.88 -9.50
CA ASP A 33 12.01 22.09 -8.67
C ASP A 33 11.57 21.70 -7.27
N GLY A 34 12.57 21.55 -6.38
CA GLY A 34 12.38 20.93 -5.07
C GLY A 34 11.74 19.56 -5.17
N ALA A 35 10.55 19.41 -4.59
CA ALA A 35 9.81 18.14 -4.57
C ALA A 35 8.89 17.91 -5.77
N THR A 36 8.87 18.82 -6.75
CA THR A 36 7.93 18.80 -7.87
C THR A 36 8.62 18.63 -9.23
N ILE A 37 7.93 18.02 -10.18
CA ILE A 37 8.33 17.98 -11.58
C ILE A 37 7.91 19.31 -12.21
N ARG A 38 8.87 20.16 -12.54
CA ARG A 38 8.61 21.46 -13.15
C ARG A 38 8.24 21.37 -14.62
N ALA A 39 8.94 20.50 -15.36
CA ALA A 39 8.77 20.36 -16.81
C ALA A 39 9.17 18.96 -17.27
N CYS A 40 8.51 18.47 -18.32
CA CYS A 40 8.87 17.25 -19.04
C CYS A 40 9.17 17.61 -20.50
N GLY A 41 10.41 17.41 -20.97
CA GLY A 41 10.80 17.80 -22.34
C GLY A 41 12.02 17.06 -22.86
N ALA A 42 12.73 17.64 -23.82
CA ALA A 42 13.98 17.09 -24.36
C ALA A 42 15.24 17.75 -23.77
N ASN A 43 15.10 18.94 -23.18
CA ASN A 43 16.23 19.73 -22.72
C ASN A 43 16.79 19.20 -21.40
N THR A 44 18.05 18.81 -21.43
CA THR A 44 18.83 18.44 -20.23
C THR A 44 19.46 19.68 -19.59
N MET A 45 19.88 19.54 -18.34
CA MET A 45 20.65 20.56 -17.62
C MET A 45 21.65 19.90 -16.66
N PRO A 46 22.73 20.60 -16.27
CA PRO A 46 23.67 20.10 -15.29
C PRO A 46 22.99 19.64 -14.00
N GLY A 47 23.46 18.52 -13.44
CA GLY A 47 22.94 17.95 -12.20
C GLY A 47 21.71 17.05 -12.35
N MET A 48 21.26 16.76 -13.58
CA MET A 48 20.27 15.70 -13.83
C MET A 48 20.92 14.32 -13.83
N LEU A 49 20.24 13.29 -13.32
CA LEU A 49 20.66 11.89 -13.48
C LEU A 49 20.48 11.47 -14.94
N ASP A 50 21.56 11.00 -15.57
CA ASP A 50 21.51 10.36 -16.87
C ASP A 50 21.33 8.85 -16.69
N CYS A 51 20.15 8.37 -17.08
CA CYS A 51 19.76 6.98 -16.99
C CYS A 51 19.94 6.22 -18.31
N GLY A 52 20.40 6.86 -19.39
CA GLY A 52 20.60 6.23 -20.69
C GLY A 52 19.34 5.49 -21.18
N ASP A 53 19.47 4.16 -21.33
CA ASP A 53 18.40 3.27 -21.81
C ASP A 53 17.66 2.52 -20.69
N LEU A 54 17.89 2.88 -19.42
CA LEU A 54 17.11 2.36 -18.30
C LEU A 54 15.70 2.94 -18.32
N LEU A 55 14.71 2.15 -17.90
CA LEU A 55 13.33 2.63 -17.80
C LEU A 55 13.20 3.68 -16.69
N VAL A 56 12.46 4.75 -16.94
CA VAL A 56 12.02 5.68 -15.89
C VAL A 56 10.52 5.59 -15.76
N LEU A 57 10.06 5.21 -14.57
CA LEU A 57 8.66 4.92 -14.27
C LEU A 57 8.18 5.79 -13.10
N PRO A 58 6.87 6.16 -13.05
CA PRO A 58 6.28 6.73 -11.85
C PRO A 58 6.54 5.84 -10.63
N GLY A 59 6.85 6.44 -9.48
CA GLY A 59 7.05 5.70 -8.23
C GLY A 59 5.84 4.83 -7.85
N ILE A 60 6.09 3.66 -7.27
CA ILE A 60 5.03 2.74 -6.85
C ILE A 60 4.33 3.31 -5.61
N VAL A 61 3.00 3.16 -5.56
CA VAL A 61 2.13 3.50 -4.43
C VAL A 61 1.46 2.21 -3.98
N ASP A 62 1.78 1.75 -2.76
CA ASP A 62 1.18 0.57 -2.17
C ASP A 62 0.07 0.96 -1.18
N LEU A 63 -1.16 0.52 -1.43
CA LEU A 63 -2.31 0.81 -0.54
C LEU A 63 -2.48 -0.21 0.58
N HIS A 64 -1.85 -1.38 0.46
CA HIS A 64 -1.98 -2.46 1.43
C HIS A 64 -0.66 -3.23 1.51
N GLY A 65 0.19 -2.77 2.42
CA GLY A 65 1.41 -3.47 2.80
C GLY A 65 1.31 -4.05 4.21
N ASP A 66 1.26 -5.38 4.29
CA ASP A 66 1.32 -6.16 5.54
C ASP A 66 2.75 -6.71 5.76
N ALA A 67 3.63 -6.61 4.76
CA ALA A 67 4.98 -7.17 4.82
C ALA A 67 5.86 -6.56 5.93
N PHE A 68 5.58 -5.34 6.40
CA PHE A 68 6.28 -4.70 7.51
C PHE A 68 6.18 -5.50 8.82
N GLU A 69 5.12 -6.29 9.01
CA GLU A 69 4.92 -7.11 10.21
C GLU A 69 6.11 -8.07 10.42
N ARG A 70 6.74 -8.53 9.34
CA ARG A 70 7.92 -9.41 9.37
C ARG A 70 9.17 -8.73 9.89
N ALA A 71 9.27 -7.40 9.73
CA ALA A 71 10.38 -6.62 10.29
C ALA A 71 10.13 -6.31 11.77
N VAL A 72 8.87 -6.02 12.14
CA VAL A 72 8.49 -5.77 13.54
C VAL A 72 8.57 -7.04 14.39
N MET A 73 8.14 -8.17 13.85
CA MET A 73 8.15 -9.46 14.53
C MET A 73 8.68 -10.57 13.58
N PRO A 74 10.01 -10.66 13.37
CA PRO A 74 10.61 -11.62 12.46
C PRO A 74 10.40 -13.09 12.88
N ARG A 75 10.12 -13.33 14.17
CA ARG A 75 9.72 -14.62 14.71
C ARG A 75 8.54 -14.42 15.68
N PRO A 76 7.57 -15.34 15.74
CA PRO A 76 6.48 -15.26 16.71
C PRO A 76 7.01 -15.02 18.13
N GLY A 77 6.48 -13.99 18.80
CA GLY A 77 6.87 -13.59 20.16
C GLY A 77 8.19 -12.84 20.29
N VAL A 78 8.91 -12.59 19.19
CA VAL A 78 10.19 -11.85 19.20
C VAL A 78 10.00 -10.53 18.47
N ALA A 79 9.68 -9.48 19.21
CA ALA A 79 9.49 -8.13 18.68
C ALA A 79 10.82 -7.36 18.61
N VAL A 80 10.98 -6.58 17.54
CA VAL A 80 12.06 -5.60 17.35
C VAL A 80 11.49 -4.20 17.64
N PRO A 81 12.28 -3.25 18.16
CA PRO A 81 11.84 -1.85 18.29
C PRO A 81 11.30 -1.32 16.96
N HIS A 82 10.15 -0.64 16.99
CA HIS A 82 9.44 -0.24 15.78
C HIS A 82 10.27 0.72 14.93
N GLU A 83 11.08 1.57 15.54
CA GLU A 83 11.93 2.53 14.85
C GLU A 83 13.00 1.81 14.00
N THR A 84 13.61 0.76 14.56
CA THR A 84 14.59 -0.07 13.86
C THR A 84 13.92 -0.87 12.75
N ALA A 85 12.77 -1.49 13.03
CA ALA A 85 12.02 -2.25 12.04
C ALA A 85 11.57 -1.37 10.87
N LEU A 86 11.08 -0.16 11.14
CA LEU A 86 10.60 0.76 10.11
C LEU A 86 11.74 1.36 9.27
N ALA A 87 12.93 1.53 9.83
CA ALA A 87 14.10 1.91 9.05
C ALA A 87 14.53 0.80 8.07
N ASP A 88 14.45 -0.47 8.47
CA ASP A 88 14.67 -1.61 7.57
C ASP A 88 13.58 -1.69 6.50
N VAL A 89 12.31 -1.52 6.88
CA VAL A 89 11.18 -1.48 5.94
C VAL A 89 11.37 -0.36 4.91
N ASP A 90 11.73 0.87 5.31
CA ASP A 90 12.00 1.97 4.38
C ASP A 90 13.06 1.61 3.33
N ALA A 91 14.16 0.97 3.75
CA ALA A 91 15.18 0.51 2.83
C ALA A 91 14.63 -0.55 1.85
N GLN A 92 13.82 -1.50 2.33
CA GLN A 92 13.18 -2.51 1.49
C GLN A 92 12.18 -1.89 0.50
N LEU A 93 11.35 -0.95 0.93
CA LEU A 93 10.38 -0.25 0.07
C LEU A 93 11.10 0.45 -1.08
N LEU A 94 12.12 1.26 -0.78
CA LEU A 94 12.88 2.00 -1.78
C LEU A 94 13.63 1.07 -2.74
N ALA A 95 14.21 -0.02 -2.23
CA ALA A 95 14.87 -1.04 -3.06
C ALA A 95 13.90 -1.78 -3.98
N ASN A 96 12.61 -1.82 -3.65
CA ASN A 96 11.53 -2.39 -4.48
C ASN A 96 10.74 -1.31 -5.25
N GLY A 97 11.18 -0.05 -5.21
CA GLY A 97 10.59 1.05 -5.96
C GLY A 97 9.29 1.61 -5.39
N ILE A 98 8.91 1.19 -4.18
CA ILE A 98 7.76 1.71 -3.45
C ILE A 98 8.14 3.05 -2.84
N THR A 99 7.53 4.11 -3.37
CA THR A 99 7.80 5.51 -2.98
C THR A 99 6.76 6.07 -2.02
N THR A 100 5.60 5.43 -1.95
CA THR A 100 4.52 5.72 -1.01
C THR A 100 3.97 4.39 -0.50
N GLU A 101 3.97 4.21 0.82
CA GLU A 101 3.51 3.00 1.51
C GLU A 101 2.34 3.34 2.42
N PHE A 102 1.27 2.55 2.35
CA PHE A 102 0.21 2.55 3.35
C PHE A 102 0.32 1.25 4.17
N HIS A 103 0.83 1.39 5.40
CA HIS A 103 0.97 0.26 6.32
C HIS A 103 -0.39 -0.22 6.80
N GLY A 104 -0.70 -1.50 6.57
CA GLY A 104 -1.94 -2.15 6.99
C GLY A 104 -1.98 -2.41 8.49
N VAL A 105 -2.35 -1.41 9.30
CA VAL A 105 -2.42 -1.55 10.76
C VAL A 105 -3.81 -2.07 11.15
N THR A 106 -3.88 -3.35 11.52
CA THR A 106 -5.13 -3.94 12.04
C THR A 106 -5.40 -3.47 13.47
N TYR A 107 -6.59 -2.92 13.71
CA TYR A 107 -7.06 -2.53 15.03
C TYR A 107 -8.36 -3.28 15.38
N SER A 108 -8.25 -4.19 16.35
CA SER A 108 -9.19 -5.27 16.59
C SER A 108 -9.43 -5.51 18.08
N TRP A 109 -10.65 -5.99 18.37
CA TRP A 109 -11.05 -6.57 19.65
C TRP A 109 -10.23 -7.80 20.05
N GLU A 110 -9.50 -8.43 19.12
CA GLU A 110 -8.61 -9.57 19.38
C GLU A 110 -7.55 -9.23 20.45
N GLY A 111 -7.00 -8.02 20.44
CA GLY A 111 -5.87 -7.63 21.29
C GLY A 111 -4.50 -8.06 20.72
N GLY A 112 -3.48 -8.08 21.58
CA GLY A 112 -2.09 -8.42 21.21
C GLY A 112 -1.56 -7.58 20.05
N LEU A 113 -1.08 -8.25 19.01
CA LEU A 113 -0.53 -7.62 17.79
C LEU A 113 -1.57 -6.83 16.98
N ARG A 114 -2.86 -6.95 17.30
CA ARG A 114 -3.95 -6.19 16.68
C ARG A 114 -4.65 -5.26 17.68
N GLY A 115 -4.11 -5.13 18.89
CA GLY A 115 -4.69 -4.35 19.96
C GLY A 115 -4.26 -2.88 19.96
N HIS A 116 -4.85 -2.12 20.88
CA HIS A 116 -4.63 -0.67 21.01
C HIS A 116 -3.15 -0.31 21.21
N ALA A 117 -2.44 -1.02 22.09
CA ALA A 117 -1.05 -0.73 22.38
C ALA A 117 -0.13 -0.97 21.16
N TYR A 118 -0.44 -1.96 20.33
CA TYR A 118 0.31 -2.21 19.09
C TYR A 118 0.08 -1.09 18.07
N ALA A 119 -1.20 -0.76 17.82
CA ALA A 119 -1.56 0.33 16.92
C ALA A 119 -0.91 1.66 17.36
N LEU A 120 -0.97 2.00 18.66
CA LEU A 120 -0.39 3.23 19.18
C LEU A 120 1.14 3.29 18.99
N ARG A 121 1.86 2.20 19.29
CA ARG A 121 3.32 2.13 19.06
C ARG A 121 3.67 2.34 17.59
N MET A 122 2.89 1.76 16.67
CA MET A 122 3.10 1.94 15.24
C MET A 122 2.88 3.39 14.81
N LEU A 123 1.79 4.03 15.28
CA LEU A 123 1.51 5.43 15.01
C LEU A 123 2.61 6.36 15.57
N ASP A 124 3.01 6.15 16.82
CA ASP A 124 4.04 6.93 17.49
C ASP A 124 5.41 6.81 16.79
N ALA A 125 5.79 5.59 16.40
CA ALA A 125 7.05 5.33 15.71
C ALA A 125 7.07 6.00 14.31
N LEU A 126 5.99 5.87 13.54
CA LEU A 126 5.87 6.55 12.24
C LEU A 126 5.97 8.07 12.37
N GLU A 127 5.33 8.64 13.39
CA GLU A 127 5.36 10.07 13.68
C GLU A 127 6.77 10.54 14.08
N GLY A 128 7.44 9.82 14.98
CA GLY A 128 8.80 10.12 15.41
C GLY A 128 9.86 9.96 14.31
N LEU A 129 9.56 9.18 13.27
CA LEU A 129 10.44 8.96 12.11
C LEU A 129 10.15 9.87 10.92
N ARG A 130 9.13 10.75 10.99
CA ARG A 130 8.82 11.68 9.89
C ARG A 130 10.04 12.52 9.51
N GLY A 131 10.33 12.57 8.22
CA GLY A 131 11.49 13.29 7.66
C GLY A 131 12.81 12.53 7.73
N ARG A 132 12.90 11.42 8.47
CA ARG A 132 14.07 10.52 8.48
C ARG A 132 13.97 9.44 7.40
N LEU A 133 12.77 8.89 7.20
CA LEU A 133 12.50 7.87 6.19
C LEU A 133 12.55 8.46 4.78
N GLY A 134 12.95 7.65 3.80
CA GLY A 134 13.06 8.05 2.41
C GLY A 134 11.74 8.00 1.67
N ALA A 135 10.94 6.95 1.86
CA ALA A 135 9.60 6.81 1.29
C ALA A 135 8.55 7.66 2.04
N ASP A 136 7.40 7.91 1.40
CA ASP A 136 6.24 8.52 2.07
C ASP A 136 5.42 7.43 2.78
N HIS A 137 5.57 7.32 4.10
CA HIS A 137 4.87 6.34 4.91
C HIS A 137 3.54 6.89 5.44
N ARG A 138 2.49 6.12 5.24
CA ARG A 138 1.10 6.43 5.60
C ARG A 138 0.49 5.26 6.35
N VAL A 139 -0.61 5.54 7.02
CA VAL A 139 -1.34 4.56 7.84
C VAL A 139 -2.64 4.21 7.15
N HIS A 140 -2.77 2.93 6.81
CA HIS A 140 -4.02 2.30 6.47
C HIS A 140 -4.55 1.60 7.73
N LEU A 141 -5.50 2.25 8.41
CA LEU A 141 -6.15 1.69 9.59
C LEU A 141 -7.19 0.66 9.14
N ARG A 142 -6.98 -0.61 9.49
CA ARG A 142 -7.89 -1.73 9.21
C ARG A 142 -8.70 -2.01 10.46
N PHE A 143 -9.93 -1.51 10.52
CA PHE A 143 -10.77 -1.52 11.72
C PHE A 143 -11.70 -2.73 11.71
N GLU A 144 -11.68 -3.53 12.79
CA GLU A 144 -12.65 -4.62 12.96
C GLU A 144 -14.04 -4.10 13.38
N LEU A 145 -15.08 -4.52 12.65
CA LEU A 145 -16.45 -4.05 12.85
C LEU A 145 -16.98 -4.24 14.28
N HIS A 146 -16.55 -5.30 14.96
CA HIS A 146 -17.03 -5.66 16.30
C HIS A 146 -16.26 -4.98 17.45
N HIS A 147 -15.30 -4.10 17.13
CA HIS A 147 -14.44 -3.46 18.12
C HIS A 147 -15.02 -2.14 18.67
N ALA A 148 -16.11 -2.24 19.45
CA ALA A 148 -16.79 -1.05 20.00
C ALA A 148 -15.85 -0.11 20.79
N ASP A 149 -15.02 -0.65 21.68
CA ASP A 149 -14.08 0.14 22.50
C ASP A 149 -12.96 0.82 21.67
N GLY A 150 -12.77 0.40 20.41
CA GLY A 150 -11.79 0.98 19.51
C GLY A 150 -12.28 2.23 18.78
N VAL A 151 -13.57 2.54 18.82
CA VAL A 151 -14.14 3.66 18.06
C VAL A 151 -13.54 4.99 18.48
N ASP A 152 -13.57 5.32 19.77
CA ASP A 152 -13.09 6.61 20.27
C ASP A 152 -11.60 6.85 19.97
N PRO A 153 -10.68 5.87 20.21
CA PRO A 153 -9.31 5.97 19.76
C PRO A 153 -9.17 6.19 18.24
N ALA A 154 -9.90 5.44 17.42
CA ALA A 154 -9.83 5.57 15.96
C ALA A 154 -10.29 6.96 15.49
N LEU A 155 -11.37 7.49 16.07
CA LEU A 155 -11.84 8.85 15.81
C LEU A 155 -10.79 9.90 16.19
N ALA A 156 -10.15 9.74 17.35
CA ALA A 156 -9.09 10.64 17.80
C ALA A 156 -7.87 10.61 16.85
N TRP A 157 -7.46 9.42 16.39
CA TRP A 157 -6.34 9.28 15.46
C TRP A 157 -6.63 9.87 14.08
N MET A 158 -7.86 9.73 13.57
CA MET A 158 -8.29 10.39 12.34
C MET A 158 -8.28 11.91 12.49
N ALA A 159 -8.81 12.44 13.59
CA ALA A 159 -8.83 13.87 13.86
C ALA A 159 -7.42 14.47 14.00
N ALA A 160 -6.48 13.71 14.57
CA ALA A 160 -5.07 14.08 14.68
C ALA A 160 -4.27 13.91 13.36
N GLY A 161 -4.90 13.46 12.27
CA GLY A 161 -4.23 13.26 10.98
C GLY A 161 -3.23 12.10 10.98
N ARG A 162 -3.40 11.12 11.89
CA ARG A 162 -2.54 9.94 12.00
C ARG A 162 -2.98 8.79 11.09
N VAL A 163 -4.24 8.82 10.65
CA VAL A 163 -4.84 7.84 9.71
C VAL A 163 -4.99 8.48 8.34
N HIS A 164 -4.61 7.74 7.29
CA HIS A 164 -4.58 8.24 5.91
C HIS A 164 -5.47 7.44 4.97
N PHE A 165 -5.84 6.23 5.36
CA PHE A 165 -6.76 5.33 4.66
C PHE A 165 -7.46 4.45 5.70
N LEU A 166 -8.74 4.14 5.51
CA LEU A 166 -9.54 3.34 6.44
C LEU A 166 -10.13 2.13 5.71
N ALA A 167 -9.92 0.92 6.20
CA ALA A 167 -10.67 -0.25 5.78
C ALA A 167 -11.53 -0.79 6.91
N PHE A 168 -12.67 -1.36 6.54
CA PHE A 168 -13.53 -2.13 7.43
C PHE A 168 -13.28 -3.62 7.19
N ASN A 169 -13.01 -4.33 8.29
CA ASN A 169 -12.76 -5.77 8.31
C ASN A 169 -13.77 -6.47 9.20
N ASP A 170 -14.21 -7.66 8.80
CA ASP A 170 -15.04 -8.53 9.64
C ASP A 170 -14.52 -9.97 9.62
N HIS A 171 -13.56 -10.24 10.51
CA HIS A 171 -13.01 -11.60 10.65
C HIS A 171 -13.80 -12.47 11.63
N LEU A 172 -14.72 -11.89 12.42
CA LEU A 172 -15.40 -12.59 13.53
C LEU A 172 -16.17 -13.82 13.04
N PRO A 173 -17.02 -13.75 11.98
CA PRO A 173 -17.76 -14.93 11.51
C PRO A 173 -16.83 -16.07 11.09
N ALA A 174 -15.72 -15.75 10.42
CA ALA A 174 -14.76 -16.75 9.96
C ALA A 174 -13.95 -17.37 11.11
N MET A 175 -13.59 -16.58 12.12
CA MET A 175 -12.93 -17.05 13.33
C MET A 175 -13.85 -17.96 14.14
N ARG A 176 -15.11 -17.56 14.34
CA ARG A 176 -16.11 -18.37 15.07
C ARG A 176 -16.29 -19.75 14.45
N ARG A 177 -16.37 -19.85 13.12
CA ARG A 177 -16.44 -21.16 12.42
C ARG A 177 -15.21 -22.06 12.65
N LYS A 178 -14.06 -21.49 13.03
CA LYS A 178 -12.79 -22.19 13.22
C LYS A 178 -12.45 -22.46 14.69
N LEU A 179 -13.28 -22.04 15.65
CA LEU A 179 -13.01 -22.24 17.08
C LEU A 179 -12.95 -23.72 17.51
N GLY A 180 -13.59 -24.61 16.77
CA GLY A 180 -13.48 -26.06 17.00
C GLY A 180 -12.14 -26.67 16.58
N ASP A 181 -11.33 -25.96 15.78
CA ASP A 181 -9.96 -26.38 15.43
C ASP A 181 -9.00 -25.85 16.49
N THR A 182 -8.52 -26.75 17.36
CA THR A 182 -7.62 -26.43 18.48
C THR A 182 -6.34 -25.73 18.04
N ARG A 183 -5.80 -26.09 16.87
CA ARG A 183 -4.61 -25.46 16.32
C ARG A 183 -4.93 -24.04 15.83
N LYS A 184 -6.10 -23.82 15.22
CA LYS A 184 -6.51 -22.47 14.80
C LYS A 184 -6.76 -21.56 15.99
N LEU A 185 -7.42 -22.07 17.02
CA LEU A 185 -7.61 -21.33 18.26
C LEU A 185 -6.26 -20.96 18.90
N GLY A 186 -5.31 -21.89 18.98
CA GLY A 186 -3.95 -21.61 19.44
C GLY A 186 -3.28 -20.49 18.65
N GLN A 187 -3.36 -20.53 17.32
CA GLN A 187 -2.82 -19.47 16.46
C GLN A 187 -3.44 -18.09 16.71
N TYR A 188 -4.75 -18.05 16.98
CA TYR A 188 -5.44 -16.79 17.29
C TYR A 188 -5.05 -16.26 18.66
N ALA A 189 -5.01 -17.13 19.67
CA ALA A 189 -4.60 -16.80 21.03
C ALA A 189 -3.14 -16.29 21.08
N ASP A 190 -2.22 -16.97 20.39
CA ASP A 190 -0.81 -16.56 20.29
C ASP A 190 -0.66 -15.16 19.67
N ARG A 191 -1.38 -14.87 18.57
CA ARG A 191 -1.37 -13.54 17.94
C ARG A 191 -2.00 -12.46 18.84
N ALA A 192 -3.04 -12.84 19.58
CA ALA A 192 -3.72 -11.99 20.54
C ALA A 192 -2.95 -11.84 21.88
N GLU A 193 -1.79 -12.50 21.99
CA GLU A 193 -0.90 -12.52 23.16
C GLU A 193 -1.66 -12.91 24.44
N CYS A 194 -2.52 -13.92 24.37
CA CYS A 194 -3.30 -14.43 25.48
C CYS A 194 -3.46 -15.96 25.43
N ASP A 195 -4.05 -16.55 26.47
CA ASP A 195 -4.48 -17.95 26.42
C ASP A 195 -5.78 -18.14 25.62
N ALA A 196 -6.10 -19.41 25.34
CA ALA A 196 -7.22 -19.79 24.49
C ALA A 196 -8.60 -19.46 25.10
N ASP A 197 -8.72 -19.47 26.42
CA ASP A 197 -9.99 -19.18 27.10
C ASP A 197 -10.25 -17.67 27.11
N THR A 198 -9.22 -16.87 27.41
CA THR A 198 -9.25 -15.41 27.25
C THR A 198 -9.60 -15.01 25.82
N PHE A 199 -9.05 -15.68 24.81
CA PHE A 199 -9.39 -15.38 23.41
C PHE A 199 -10.87 -15.70 23.10
N ARG A 200 -11.40 -16.81 23.63
CA ARG A 200 -12.82 -17.16 23.50
C ARG A 200 -13.71 -16.09 24.15
N ASP A 201 -13.36 -15.65 25.35
CA ASP A 201 -14.10 -14.61 26.06
C ASP A 201 -14.14 -13.29 25.28
N ARG A 202 -13.00 -12.88 24.70
CA ARG A 202 -12.92 -11.69 23.82
C ARG A 202 -13.79 -11.84 22.58
N LEU A 203 -13.79 -13.01 21.95
CA LEU A 203 -14.61 -13.27 20.77
C LEU A 203 -16.10 -13.21 21.10
N GLU A 204 -16.53 -13.80 22.22
CA GLU A 204 -17.93 -13.77 22.64
C GLU A 204 -18.36 -12.35 23.03
N ALA A 205 -17.50 -11.59 23.71
CA ALA A 205 -17.74 -10.17 23.99
C ALA A 205 -17.90 -9.36 22.69
N ALA A 206 -17.02 -9.56 21.71
CA ALA A 206 -17.10 -8.91 20.40
C ALA A 206 -18.38 -9.31 19.63
N ALA A 207 -18.79 -10.58 19.72
CA ALA A 207 -20.04 -11.06 19.12
C ALA A 207 -21.27 -10.38 19.75
N GLY A 208 -21.21 -10.03 21.04
CA GLY A 208 -22.21 -9.23 21.73
C GLY A 208 -22.45 -7.85 21.12
N ASN A 209 -21.47 -7.31 20.38
CA ASN A 209 -21.55 -5.99 19.73
C ASN A 209 -22.24 -6.01 18.35
N ALA A 210 -22.84 -7.13 17.92
CA ALA A 210 -23.42 -7.25 16.58
C ALA A 210 -24.44 -6.13 16.23
N GLN A 211 -25.24 -5.69 17.21
CA GLN A 211 -26.21 -4.60 17.01
C GLN A 211 -25.56 -3.21 16.88
N ALA A 212 -24.31 -3.05 17.34
CA ALA A 212 -23.59 -1.79 17.28
C ALA A 212 -22.85 -1.59 15.94
N VAL A 213 -22.63 -2.64 15.15
CA VAL A 213 -21.82 -2.61 13.91
C VAL A 213 -22.24 -1.48 12.96
N GLU A 214 -23.55 -1.35 12.68
CA GLU A 214 -24.05 -0.30 11.78
C GLU A 214 -23.76 1.12 12.31
N ALA A 215 -23.89 1.31 13.64
CA ALA A 215 -23.58 2.59 14.27
C ALA A 215 -22.08 2.89 14.22
N ILE A 216 -21.24 1.88 14.46
CA ILE A 216 -19.77 1.94 14.40
C ILE A 216 -19.32 2.34 12.99
N VAL A 217 -19.76 1.62 11.96
CA VAL A 217 -19.45 1.93 10.55
C VAL A 217 -19.91 3.35 10.23
N GLY A 218 -21.14 3.71 10.59
CA GLY A 218 -21.65 5.05 10.35
C GLY A 218 -20.81 6.16 11.02
N GLN A 219 -20.36 5.96 12.27
CA GLN A 219 -19.54 6.92 13.00
C GLN A 219 -18.17 7.10 12.34
N LEU A 220 -17.46 6.00 12.10
CA LEU A 220 -16.13 6.01 11.50
C LEU A 220 -16.18 6.55 10.07
N SER A 221 -17.16 6.16 9.26
CA SER A 221 -17.30 6.67 7.89
C SER A 221 -17.62 8.16 7.85
N ARG A 222 -18.41 8.70 8.79
CA ARG A 222 -18.63 10.16 8.88
C ARG A 222 -17.35 10.89 9.25
N ALA A 223 -16.57 10.35 10.18
CA ALA A 223 -15.30 10.95 10.56
C ALA A 223 -14.28 10.91 9.41
N ALA A 224 -14.11 9.76 8.76
CA ALA A 224 -13.23 9.60 7.62
C ALA A 224 -13.56 10.62 6.50
N ARG A 225 -14.83 10.75 6.11
CA ARG A 225 -15.25 11.77 5.11
C ARG A 225 -14.91 13.20 5.55
N ARG A 226 -15.17 13.53 6.82
CA ARG A 226 -14.87 14.87 7.38
C ARG A 226 -13.40 15.22 7.28
N HIS A 227 -12.52 14.23 7.40
CA HIS A 227 -11.07 14.39 7.34
C HIS A 227 -10.49 14.05 5.95
N GLY A 228 -11.32 13.81 4.94
CA GLY A 228 -10.88 13.48 3.57
C GLY A 228 -10.20 12.11 3.43
N ILE A 229 -10.40 11.21 4.39
CA ILE A 229 -9.83 9.85 4.39
C ILE A 229 -10.68 8.96 3.48
N ARG A 230 -10.02 8.29 2.52
CA ARG A 230 -10.68 7.33 1.61
C ARG A 230 -10.88 6.00 2.32
N MET A 231 -11.93 5.28 1.91
CA MET A 231 -12.43 4.12 2.64
C MET A 231 -12.56 2.89 1.76
N ALA A 232 -12.22 1.73 2.32
CA ALA A 232 -12.36 0.41 1.72
C ALA A 232 -13.21 -0.54 2.57
N SER A 233 -13.81 -1.53 1.92
CA SER A 233 -14.32 -2.75 2.55
C SER A 233 -13.43 -3.92 2.17
N HIS A 234 -13.05 -4.75 3.15
CA HIS A 234 -12.09 -5.84 2.97
C HIS A 234 -12.78 -7.21 3.01
N ASP A 235 -12.41 -8.11 2.09
CA ASP A 235 -12.95 -9.47 1.97
C ASP A 235 -14.49 -9.55 1.85
N ASP A 236 -15.08 -8.61 1.11
CA ASP A 236 -16.53 -8.59 0.86
C ASP A 236 -17.01 -9.98 0.33
N PRO A 237 -17.88 -10.69 1.07
CA PRO A 237 -18.30 -12.05 0.70
C PRO A 237 -19.37 -12.06 -0.40
N ASP A 238 -20.19 -11.01 -0.46
CA ASP A 238 -21.32 -10.91 -1.36
C ASP A 238 -21.62 -9.46 -1.76
N VAL A 239 -22.45 -9.32 -2.80
CA VAL A 239 -22.81 -8.01 -3.38
C VAL A 239 -23.63 -7.16 -2.41
N ALA A 240 -24.39 -7.77 -1.50
CA ALA A 240 -25.20 -7.04 -0.53
C ALA A 240 -24.30 -6.32 0.48
N THR A 241 -23.30 -7.02 1.02
CA THR A 241 -22.27 -6.47 1.91
C THR A 241 -21.53 -5.32 1.23
N ARG A 242 -21.07 -5.54 0.00
CA ARG A 242 -20.40 -4.50 -0.80
C ARG A 242 -21.27 -3.26 -1.01
N THR A 243 -22.56 -3.46 -1.28
CA THR A 243 -23.54 -2.38 -1.48
C THR A 243 -23.77 -1.59 -0.18
N ALA A 244 -23.84 -2.27 0.96
CA ALA A 244 -23.98 -1.63 2.27
C ALA A 244 -22.76 -0.73 2.58
N PHE A 245 -21.53 -1.23 2.38
CA PHE A 245 -20.34 -0.41 2.56
C PHE A 245 -20.25 0.75 1.58
N HIS A 246 -20.64 0.55 0.31
CA HIS A 246 -20.70 1.64 -0.65
C HIS A 246 -21.66 2.75 -0.23
N ALA A 247 -22.83 2.41 0.36
CA ALA A 247 -23.75 3.40 0.92
C ALA A 247 -23.12 4.23 2.06
N HIS A 248 -22.15 3.64 2.78
CA HIS A 248 -21.31 4.34 3.75
C HIS A 248 -20.11 5.08 3.14
N GLY A 249 -20.05 5.24 1.82
CA GLY A 249 -19.01 5.98 1.10
C GLY A 249 -17.69 5.22 0.95
N CYS A 250 -17.67 3.90 1.21
CA CYS A 250 -16.53 3.07 0.89
C CYS A 250 -16.47 2.84 -0.61
N ASP A 251 -15.65 3.60 -1.34
CA ASP A 251 -15.53 3.52 -2.80
C ASP A 251 -14.56 2.43 -3.27
N ILE A 252 -13.95 1.68 -2.33
CA ILE A 252 -12.88 0.73 -2.64
C ILE A 252 -13.27 -0.64 -2.09
N ALA A 253 -13.06 -1.68 -2.89
CA ALA A 253 -13.22 -3.07 -2.50
C ALA A 253 -11.84 -3.74 -2.47
N GLU A 254 -11.41 -4.16 -1.28
CA GLU A 254 -10.15 -4.84 -1.07
C GLU A 254 -10.35 -6.35 -1.00
N PHE A 255 -9.61 -7.07 -1.85
CA PHE A 255 -9.60 -8.53 -1.91
C PHE A 255 -11.00 -9.16 -1.94
N PRO A 256 -11.92 -8.71 -2.84
CA PRO A 256 -13.27 -9.25 -2.87
C PRO A 256 -13.25 -10.78 -3.06
N LEU A 257 -14.08 -11.49 -2.30
CA LEU A 257 -14.04 -12.96 -2.27
C LEU A 257 -14.65 -13.61 -3.52
N THR A 258 -15.40 -12.84 -4.32
CA THR A 258 -16.03 -13.33 -5.54
C THR A 258 -15.92 -12.32 -6.69
N GLU A 259 -15.95 -12.84 -7.92
CA GLU A 259 -16.00 -11.99 -9.11
C GLU A 259 -17.27 -11.12 -9.15
N ALA A 260 -18.41 -11.63 -8.66
CA ALA A 260 -19.65 -10.87 -8.59
C ALA A 260 -19.50 -9.59 -7.75
N VAL A 261 -18.78 -9.68 -6.63
CA VAL A 261 -18.45 -8.52 -5.80
C VAL A 261 -17.52 -7.55 -6.53
N ALA A 262 -16.48 -8.05 -7.19
CA ALA A 262 -15.58 -7.21 -7.98
C ALA A 262 -16.34 -6.45 -9.09
N ARG A 263 -17.26 -7.13 -9.80
CA ARG A 263 -18.14 -6.52 -10.80
C ARG A 263 -19.05 -5.44 -10.19
N ALA A 264 -19.66 -5.72 -9.05
CA ALA A 264 -20.50 -4.75 -8.36
C ALA A 264 -19.70 -3.50 -7.94
N ALA A 265 -18.51 -3.67 -7.37
CA ALA A 265 -17.63 -2.57 -6.99
C ALA A 265 -17.23 -1.71 -8.21
N ARG A 266 -16.92 -2.33 -9.35
CA ARG A 266 -16.63 -1.58 -10.59
C ARG A 266 -17.85 -0.88 -11.17
N ALA A 267 -19.03 -1.49 -11.12
CA ALA A 267 -20.28 -0.87 -11.56
C ALA A 267 -20.64 0.37 -10.71
N GLN A 268 -20.20 0.40 -9.45
CA GLN A 268 -20.31 1.56 -8.56
C GLN A 268 -19.23 2.63 -8.82
N GLY A 269 -18.36 2.44 -9.83
CA GLY A 269 -17.24 3.34 -10.13
C GLY A 269 -16.04 3.18 -9.19
N GLY A 270 -16.07 2.21 -8.28
CA GLY A 270 -15.06 1.99 -7.26
C GLY A 270 -13.78 1.35 -7.76
N HIS A 271 -12.71 1.48 -6.98
CA HIS A 271 -11.46 0.74 -7.22
C HIS A 271 -11.53 -0.64 -6.57
N VAL A 272 -10.94 -1.63 -7.22
CA VAL A 272 -10.80 -2.99 -6.70
C VAL A 272 -9.32 -3.34 -6.57
N VAL A 273 -8.93 -3.78 -5.38
CA VAL A 273 -7.56 -4.12 -4.99
C VAL A 273 -7.38 -5.63 -4.98
N PHE A 274 -6.30 -6.12 -5.59
CA PHE A 274 -5.84 -7.50 -5.49
C PHE A 274 -4.37 -7.56 -5.09
N GLY A 275 -3.95 -8.69 -4.50
CA GLY A 275 -2.55 -8.90 -4.13
C GLY A 275 -1.69 -9.16 -5.36
N ALA A 276 -0.65 -8.35 -5.56
CA ALA A 276 0.38 -8.58 -6.55
C ALA A 276 1.04 -9.97 -6.46
N PRO A 277 1.23 -10.58 -5.26
CA PRO A 277 1.76 -11.95 -5.16
C PRO A 277 0.91 -13.00 -5.90
N ASN A 278 -0.41 -12.79 -6.04
CA ASN A 278 -1.29 -13.71 -6.77
C ASN A 278 -0.99 -13.73 -8.28
N VAL A 279 -0.62 -12.57 -8.85
CA VAL A 279 -0.19 -12.46 -10.25
C VAL A 279 1.07 -13.30 -10.50
N LEU A 280 2.04 -13.22 -9.57
CA LEU A 280 3.31 -13.93 -9.69
C LEU A 280 3.13 -15.45 -9.60
N ARG A 281 2.30 -15.92 -8.67
CA ARG A 281 2.04 -17.34 -8.48
C ARG A 281 1.16 -17.96 -9.57
N GLY A 282 0.35 -17.15 -10.26
CA GLY A 282 -0.66 -17.65 -11.19
C GLY A 282 -1.89 -18.24 -10.49
N GLY A 283 -2.26 -17.67 -9.34
CA GLY A 283 -3.43 -18.08 -8.56
C GLY A 283 -3.42 -17.58 -7.10
N SER A 284 -4.59 -17.59 -6.47
CA SER A 284 -4.75 -17.28 -5.04
C SER A 284 -4.53 -18.52 -4.17
N HIS A 285 -3.82 -18.35 -3.05
CA HIS A 285 -3.61 -19.40 -2.05
C HIS A 285 -4.85 -19.76 -1.21
N VAL A 286 -5.92 -18.97 -1.29
CA VAL A 286 -7.15 -19.16 -0.50
C VAL A 286 -8.40 -19.38 -1.37
N GLY A 287 -8.22 -19.61 -2.68
CA GLY A 287 -9.35 -19.81 -3.61
C GLY A 287 -10.10 -18.53 -4.00
N ALA A 288 -9.55 -17.36 -3.67
CA ALA A 288 -10.06 -16.06 -4.14
C ALA A 288 -9.86 -15.88 -5.66
N PRO A 289 -10.55 -14.93 -6.32
CA PRO A 289 -10.41 -14.68 -7.75
C PRO A 289 -8.95 -14.49 -8.18
N ASP A 290 -8.59 -15.05 -9.34
CA ASP A 290 -7.24 -14.88 -9.89
C ASP A 290 -7.01 -13.41 -10.28
N ALA A 291 -5.96 -12.80 -9.71
CA ALA A 291 -5.68 -11.38 -9.91
C ALA A 291 -5.41 -11.04 -11.38
N ALA A 292 -4.75 -11.91 -12.14
CA ALA A 292 -4.48 -11.67 -13.55
C ALA A 292 -5.76 -11.75 -14.39
N ALA A 293 -6.65 -12.71 -14.11
CA ALA A 293 -7.96 -12.82 -14.74
C ALA A 293 -8.84 -11.60 -14.43
N MET A 294 -8.83 -11.13 -13.18
CA MET A 294 -9.58 -9.93 -12.79
C MET A 294 -9.05 -8.68 -13.50
N VAL A 295 -7.73 -8.53 -13.65
CA VAL A 295 -7.14 -7.46 -14.46
C VAL A 295 -7.55 -7.58 -15.93
N ALA A 296 -7.46 -8.78 -16.52
CA ALA A 296 -7.86 -9.03 -17.91
C ALA A 296 -9.33 -8.67 -18.16
N ALA A 297 -10.20 -8.90 -17.18
CA ALA A 297 -11.63 -8.56 -17.22
C ALA A 297 -11.92 -7.08 -16.93
N GLY A 298 -10.91 -6.23 -16.68
CA GLY A 298 -11.08 -4.83 -16.29
C GLY A 298 -11.66 -4.64 -14.87
N LEU A 299 -11.64 -5.71 -14.08
CA LEU A 299 -12.19 -5.75 -12.72
C LEU A 299 -11.14 -5.38 -11.68
N GLY A 300 -9.90 -5.85 -11.82
CA GLY A 300 -8.79 -5.48 -10.95
C GLY A 300 -8.18 -4.15 -11.39
N THR A 301 -8.22 -3.14 -10.53
CA THR A 301 -7.71 -1.78 -10.87
C THR A 301 -6.48 -1.38 -10.07
N VAL A 302 -6.21 -2.04 -8.95
CA VAL A 302 -5.07 -1.77 -8.09
C VAL A 302 -4.43 -3.09 -7.70
N LEU A 303 -3.11 -3.12 -7.68
CA LEU A 303 -2.33 -4.18 -7.07
C LEU A 303 -1.66 -3.66 -5.80
N ALA A 304 -1.67 -4.48 -4.75
CA ALA A 304 -1.01 -4.20 -3.48
C ALA A 304 0.09 -5.23 -3.19
N SER A 305 1.11 -4.88 -2.39
CA SER A 305 2.17 -5.85 -2.08
C SER A 305 1.68 -6.98 -1.20
N ASP A 306 0.63 -6.73 -0.42
CA ASP A 306 0.11 -7.66 0.57
C ASP A 306 1.26 -8.02 1.53
N TYR A 307 1.65 -9.28 1.61
CA TYR A 307 2.74 -9.75 2.45
C TYR A 307 4.13 -9.77 1.76
N TYR A 308 4.29 -9.25 0.53
CA TYR A 308 5.54 -9.39 -0.24
C TYR A 308 5.86 -8.21 -1.19
N TYR A 309 6.66 -7.25 -0.70
CA TYR A 309 7.08 -6.04 -1.43
C TYR A 309 7.58 -6.23 -2.87
N PRO A 310 8.44 -7.22 -3.19
CA PRO A 310 8.96 -7.38 -4.55
C PRO A 310 7.88 -7.67 -5.61
N ALA A 311 6.69 -8.10 -5.18
CA ALA A 311 5.59 -8.39 -6.09
C ALA A 311 5.10 -7.16 -6.86
N LEU A 312 5.09 -5.96 -6.25
CA LEU A 312 4.58 -4.75 -6.90
C LEU A 312 5.41 -4.31 -8.10
N LEU A 313 6.74 -4.45 -8.01
CA LEU A 313 7.62 -4.18 -9.15
C LEU A 313 7.43 -5.23 -10.25
N THR A 314 7.33 -6.51 -9.87
CA THR A 314 7.40 -7.62 -10.81
C THR A 314 6.07 -7.91 -11.52
N ALA A 315 4.93 -7.70 -10.85
CA ALA A 315 3.62 -8.04 -11.36
C ALA A 315 3.23 -7.31 -12.66
N PRO A 316 3.48 -5.99 -12.83
CA PRO A 316 3.20 -5.30 -14.09
C PRO A 316 3.94 -5.88 -15.29
N PHE A 317 5.23 -6.22 -15.13
CA PHE A 317 6.02 -6.87 -16.17
C PHE A 317 5.48 -8.26 -16.50
N ARG A 318 5.10 -9.05 -15.49
CA ARG A 318 4.49 -10.38 -15.70
C ARG A 318 3.15 -10.30 -16.44
N LEU A 319 2.32 -9.30 -16.16
CA LEU A 319 1.06 -9.08 -16.88
C LEU A 319 1.32 -8.71 -18.35
N ALA A 320 2.33 -7.87 -18.59
CA ALA A 320 2.75 -7.49 -19.94
C ALA A 320 3.31 -8.67 -20.74
N ASP A 321 4.21 -9.45 -20.15
CA ASP A 321 4.81 -10.63 -20.78
C ASP A 321 3.75 -11.68 -21.16
N ARG A 322 2.67 -11.79 -20.37
CA ARG A 322 1.54 -12.69 -20.63
C ARG A 322 0.50 -12.13 -21.59
N GLY A 323 0.66 -10.90 -22.07
CA GLY A 323 -0.31 -10.24 -22.96
C GLY A 323 -1.64 -9.88 -22.29
N VAL A 324 -1.68 -9.84 -20.95
CA VAL A 324 -2.90 -9.46 -20.20
C VAL A 324 -3.18 -7.96 -20.32
N ALA A 325 -2.13 -7.14 -20.34
CA ALA A 325 -2.21 -5.70 -20.54
C ALA A 325 -0.89 -5.21 -21.14
N THR A 326 -0.86 -4.02 -21.75
CA THR A 326 0.42 -3.38 -22.08
C THR A 326 1.15 -2.97 -20.79
N LEU A 327 2.49 -2.84 -20.83
CA LEU A 327 3.24 -2.40 -19.64
C LEU A 327 2.74 -1.05 -19.07
N PRO A 328 2.42 -0.01 -19.87
CA PRO A 328 1.80 1.22 -19.36
C PRO A 328 0.49 0.97 -18.59
N GLN A 329 -0.42 0.17 -19.15
CA GLN A 329 -1.68 -0.18 -18.51
C GLN A 329 -1.45 -0.96 -17.21
N ALA A 330 -0.55 -1.94 -17.23
CA ALA A 330 -0.20 -2.72 -16.06
C ALA A 330 0.49 -1.87 -14.97
N TRP A 331 1.31 -0.89 -15.37
CA TRP A 331 1.97 0.03 -14.44
C TRP A 331 0.99 0.95 -13.72
N SER A 332 -0.13 1.31 -14.38
CA SER A 332 -1.19 2.10 -13.75
C SER A 332 -1.74 1.42 -12.49
N LEU A 333 -1.74 0.08 -12.44
CA LEU A 333 -2.25 -0.72 -11.31
C LEU A 333 -1.43 -0.55 -10.02
N VAL A 334 -0.16 -0.14 -10.12
CA VAL A 334 0.77 -0.03 -8.98
C VAL A 334 1.20 1.40 -8.69
N SER A 335 0.72 2.37 -9.48
CA SER A 335 1.13 3.78 -9.31
C SER A 335 -0.06 4.73 -9.44
N GLY A 336 -0.50 5.05 -10.66
CA GLY A 336 -1.57 6.02 -10.88
C GLY A 336 -2.93 5.64 -10.27
N ASN A 337 -3.34 4.38 -10.38
CA ASN A 337 -4.62 3.91 -9.84
C ASN A 337 -4.62 3.90 -8.31
N PRO A 338 -3.62 3.31 -7.60
CA PRO A 338 -3.58 3.39 -6.15
C PRO A 338 -3.47 4.84 -5.63
N ALA A 339 -2.71 5.72 -6.30
CA ALA A 339 -2.68 7.14 -5.95
C ALA A 339 -4.09 7.77 -5.99
N ARG A 340 -4.84 7.55 -7.07
CA ARG A 340 -6.23 8.06 -7.21
C ARG A 340 -7.19 7.43 -6.21
N ALA A 341 -7.09 6.13 -5.96
CA ALA A 341 -7.90 5.43 -4.97
C ALA A 341 -7.70 6.04 -3.56
N ALA A 342 -6.45 6.34 -3.18
CA ALA A 342 -6.14 7.04 -1.93
C ALA A 342 -6.40 8.56 -1.95
N GLY A 343 -6.88 9.14 -3.05
CA GLY A 343 -7.12 10.59 -3.17
C GLY A 343 -5.84 11.43 -3.30
N LEU A 344 -4.70 10.81 -3.64
CA LEU A 344 -3.43 11.48 -3.90
C LEU A 344 -3.38 11.96 -5.35
N ALA A 345 -3.76 13.22 -5.57
CA ALA A 345 -3.72 13.85 -6.90
C ALA A 345 -2.32 14.36 -7.30
N ASP A 346 -1.36 14.35 -6.39
CA ASP A 346 -0.03 14.91 -6.57
C ASP A 346 0.99 13.90 -7.12
N ARG A 347 0.65 12.63 -7.32
CA ARG A 347 1.62 11.59 -7.73
C ARG A 347 0.97 10.48 -8.57
N GLY A 348 1.76 9.46 -8.89
CA GLY A 348 1.30 8.31 -9.68
C GLY A 348 1.48 8.48 -11.20
N ALA A 349 2.09 9.58 -11.63
CA ALA A 349 2.45 9.86 -13.01
C ALA A 349 3.67 10.79 -13.09
N LEU A 350 4.38 10.77 -14.21
CA LEU A 350 5.52 11.65 -14.49
C LEU A 350 5.06 12.83 -15.36
N ALA A 351 4.46 13.83 -14.72
CA ALA A 351 3.90 15.01 -15.39
C ALA A 351 4.24 16.29 -14.63
N SER A 352 4.23 17.42 -15.35
CA SER A 352 4.52 18.72 -14.76
C SER A 352 3.48 19.09 -13.69
N GLY A 353 3.95 19.67 -12.59
CA GLY A 353 3.13 20.01 -11.42
C GLY A 353 2.95 18.88 -10.41
N LEU A 354 3.28 17.63 -10.76
CA LEU A 354 3.21 16.50 -9.84
C LEU A 354 4.48 16.39 -8.99
N ARG A 355 4.37 15.69 -7.86
CA ARG A 355 5.47 15.27 -7.00
C ARG A 355 6.49 14.47 -7.81
N ALA A 356 7.76 14.78 -7.61
CA ALA A 356 8.88 14.14 -8.28
C ALA A 356 9.21 12.78 -7.63
N ASP A 357 8.27 11.83 -7.76
CA ASP A 357 8.43 10.43 -7.38
C ASP A 357 8.65 9.57 -8.63
N ALA A 358 9.86 9.05 -8.77
CA ALA A 358 10.27 8.28 -9.93
C ALA A 358 11.19 7.13 -9.53
N ILE A 359 11.14 6.04 -10.29
CA ILE A 359 12.09 4.94 -10.15
C ILE A 359 12.81 4.68 -11.47
N VAL A 360 14.06 4.23 -11.35
CA VAL A 360 14.90 3.83 -12.47
C VAL A 360 14.95 2.30 -12.52
N VAL A 361 14.39 1.78 -13.59
CA VAL A 361 14.19 0.43 -14.09
C VAL A 361 15.35 -0.24 -14.86
N ASP A 362 16.04 -1.26 -14.36
CA ASP A 362 16.79 -2.17 -15.25
C ASP A 362 15.93 -3.39 -15.57
N ASP A 363 15.43 -3.46 -16.80
CA ASP A 363 14.56 -4.52 -17.30
C ASP A 363 15.25 -5.40 -18.36
N ARG A 364 16.57 -5.30 -18.51
CA ARG A 364 17.33 -6.05 -19.53
C ARG A 364 17.30 -7.56 -19.33
N GLN A 365 17.04 -8.03 -18.11
CA GLN A 365 16.80 -9.44 -17.82
C GLN A 365 15.28 -9.69 -17.80
N PRO A 366 14.72 -10.38 -18.82
CA PRO A 366 13.28 -10.64 -18.89
C PRO A 366 12.76 -11.35 -17.64
N GLY A 367 11.61 -10.89 -17.12
CA GLY A 367 10.97 -11.44 -15.93
C GLY A 367 11.65 -11.12 -14.59
N LEU A 368 12.77 -10.40 -14.58
CA LEU A 368 13.52 -10.00 -13.38
C LEU A 368 13.88 -8.50 -13.42
N PRO A 369 12.87 -7.60 -13.46
CA PRO A 369 13.13 -6.16 -13.37
C PRO A 369 13.80 -5.82 -12.03
N ARG A 370 14.75 -4.89 -12.06
CA ARG A 370 15.48 -4.43 -10.87
C ARG A 370 15.47 -2.92 -10.75
N VAL A 371 15.13 -2.41 -9.58
CA VAL A 371 15.27 -0.98 -9.26
C VAL A 371 16.75 -0.64 -9.13
N VAL A 372 17.19 0.29 -9.96
CA VAL A 372 18.53 0.89 -9.94
C VAL A 372 18.56 2.13 -9.08
N ALA A 373 17.50 2.93 -9.08
CA ALA A 373 17.38 4.10 -8.21
C ALA A 373 15.91 4.40 -7.87
N ALA A 374 15.68 4.99 -6.70
CA ALA A 374 14.39 5.53 -6.31
C ALA A 374 14.53 6.99 -5.89
N ILE A 375 13.68 7.83 -6.46
CA ILE A 375 13.60 9.26 -6.21
C ILE A 375 12.25 9.53 -5.55
N VAL A 376 12.26 10.19 -4.40
CA VAL A 376 11.06 10.52 -3.63
C VAL A 376 11.08 12.01 -3.32
N GLY A 377 10.09 12.74 -3.82
CA GLY A 377 10.02 14.19 -3.73
C GLY A 377 11.30 14.87 -4.24
N GLY A 378 11.78 14.48 -5.42
CA GLY A 378 12.93 15.10 -6.10
C GLY A 378 14.29 14.79 -5.47
N ARG A 379 14.34 13.89 -4.48
CA ARG A 379 15.59 13.48 -3.81
C ARG A 379 15.90 12.03 -4.15
N LEU A 380 17.14 11.75 -4.53
CA LEU A 380 17.63 10.38 -4.66
C LEU A 380 17.67 9.73 -3.26
N ARG A 381 16.82 8.72 -3.04
CA ARG A 381 16.69 8.01 -1.76
C ARG A 381 17.31 6.62 -1.77
N TYR A 382 17.45 6.02 -2.95
CA TYR A 382 18.11 4.74 -3.14
C TYR A 382 18.85 4.71 -4.47
N ALA A 383 20.02 4.06 -4.49
CA ALA A 383 20.78 3.78 -5.70
C ALA A 383 21.56 2.46 -5.53
N ALA A 384 21.35 1.50 -6.43
CA ALA A 384 22.04 0.21 -6.48
C ALA A 384 23.24 0.20 -7.44
N ALA A 385 23.37 1.24 -8.27
CA ALA A 385 24.47 1.42 -9.20
C ALA A 385 24.80 2.91 -9.36
N TYR A 386 26.00 3.19 -9.87
CA TYR A 386 26.37 4.55 -10.26
C TYR A 386 25.55 5.01 -11.48
N LEU A 387 24.91 6.16 -11.35
CA LEU A 387 24.24 6.86 -12.44
C LEU A 387 24.95 8.20 -12.65
N PRO A 388 25.50 8.48 -13.85
CA PRO A 388 26.22 9.73 -14.09
C PRO A 388 25.28 10.93 -14.01
N LEU A 389 25.83 12.07 -13.61
CA LEU A 389 25.14 13.36 -13.73
C LEU A 389 25.49 14.01 -15.07
N ILE A 390 24.49 14.64 -15.70
CA ILE A 390 24.73 15.60 -16.78
C ILE A 390 25.61 16.72 -16.24
N ARG A 391 26.67 17.05 -16.98
CA ARG A 391 27.67 18.06 -16.60
C ARG A 391 27.33 19.44 -17.13
#